data_AF-A0A150WJ87-F1
#
_entry.id   AF-A0A150WJ87-F1
#
_cell.length_a   1.000
_cell.length_b   1.000
_cell.length_c   1.000
_cell.angle_alpha   90.00
_cell.angle_beta   90.00
_cell.angle_gamma   90.00
#
_symmetry.space_group_name_H-M   'P 1'
#
loop_
_entity.id
_entity.type
_entity.pdbx_description
1 polymer ?
#
loop_
_entity_poly.entity_id
_entity_poly.type
_entity_poly.pdbx_seq_one_letter_code
_entity_poly.pdbx_strand_id
1 'polypeptide(L)'
;MRFLALLLSLSLTSPAFAMEGDLTLPDGAFFGALYNRLICDSFDEVGVNTPSALKTHDVQIEKLLADRMLIQFLVAANFKQDDSTCRYSMVLTRARNNALVKTDSKAFAIDGTSDCIQGKEELDKLFSGRLPYTYTKNPIRFISLKITTPTASEVCGEGADHFRVVFERVRNNTPTQPQ
;
A
#
# COMPACT_ATOMS: atom_id res chain seq x y z
N MET A 1 52.88 -3.31 43.85
CA MET A 1 51.50 -3.83 43.78
C MET A 1 50.80 -3.18 42.60
N ARG A 2 50.24 -4.01 41.72
CA ARG A 2 49.71 -3.67 40.39
C ARG A 2 48.45 -2.81 40.50
N PHE A 3 48.48 -1.59 39.95
CA PHE A 3 47.27 -0.83 39.64
C PHE A 3 46.69 -1.37 38.32
N LEU A 4 45.60 -2.12 38.44
CA LEU A 4 44.89 -2.72 37.32
C LEU A 4 44.10 -1.62 36.60
N ALA A 5 44.60 -1.18 35.44
CA ALA A 5 43.93 -0.26 34.54
C ALA A 5 42.66 -0.93 33.97
N LEU A 6 41.51 -0.65 34.57
CA LEU A 6 40.20 -1.06 34.09
C LEU A 6 39.78 -0.13 32.95
N LEU A 7 40.32 -0.39 31.76
CA LEU A 7 39.83 0.16 30.49
C LEU A 7 38.45 -0.44 30.23
N LEU A 8 37.42 0.25 30.74
CA LEU A 8 36.03 0.06 30.36
C LEU A 8 35.90 0.42 28.88
N SER A 9 35.96 -0.60 28.03
CA SER A 9 35.59 -0.53 26.62
C SER A 9 34.11 -0.17 26.53
N LEU A 10 33.85 1.13 26.47
CA LEU A 10 32.56 1.71 26.13
C LEU A 10 32.31 1.41 24.65
N SER A 11 31.82 0.19 24.38
CA SER A 11 31.35 -0.22 23.06
C SER A 11 30.15 0.65 22.70
N LEU A 12 30.41 1.75 21.99
CA LEU A 12 29.40 2.54 21.32
C LEU A 12 28.71 1.67 20.26
N THR A 13 27.71 0.89 20.68
CA THR A 13 26.74 0.31 19.76
C THR A 13 25.93 1.48 19.22
N SER A 14 26.39 2.02 18.10
CA SER A 14 25.59 2.99 17.35
C SER A 14 24.27 2.30 16.99
N PRO A 15 23.10 2.89 17.30
CA PRO A 15 21.85 2.34 16.81
C PRO A 15 21.91 2.42 15.29
N ALA A 16 22.04 1.27 14.63
CA ALA A 16 21.75 1.17 13.22
C ALA A 16 20.26 1.47 13.09
N PHE A 17 19.92 2.69 12.71
CA PHE A 17 18.57 3.02 12.25
C PHE A 17 18.34 2.17 11.02
N ALA A 18 17.68 1.02 11.21
CA ALA A 18 17.19 0.23 10.11
C ALA A 18 16.26 1.15 9.31
N MET A 19 16.65 1.50 8.09
CA MET A 19 15.75 2.19 7.17
C MET A 19 14.56 1.25 6.95
N GLU A 20 13.45 1.59 7.58
CA GLU A 20 12.23 0.83 7.41
C GLU A 20 11.76 0.96 5.96
N GLY A 21 11.47 -0.18 5.34
CA GLY A 21 10.94 -0.24 3.98
C GLY A 21 9.49 -0.74 3.95
N ASP A 22 8.89 -0.63 2.75
CA ASP A 22 7.66 -1.34 2.41
C ASP A 22 7.81 -2.85 2.75
N LEU A 23 6.68 -3.52 3.01
CA LEU A 23 6.66 -4.99 3.02
C LEU A 23 7.23 -5.54 1.70
N THR A 24 7.62 -6.81 1.72
CA THR A 24 8.09 -7.52 0.52
C THR A 24 7.22 -8.72 0.24
N LEU A 25 7.04 -9.04 -1.05
CA LEU A 25 6.40 -10.31 -1.44
C LEU A 25 7.42 -11.45 -1.25
N PRO A 26 7.07 -12.54 -0.53
CA PRO A 26 7.93 -13.71 -0.33
C PRO A 26 8.57 -14.26 -1.61
N ASP A 27 7.78 -14.37 -2.69
CA ASP A 27 8.25 -14.90 -3.98
C ASP A 27 8.81 -13.81 -4.92
N GLY A 28 8.93 -12.57 -4.43
CA GLY A 28 9.33 -11.41 -5.19
C GLY A 28 8.23 -10.80 -6.06
N ALA A 29 8.36 -9.52 -6.36
CA ALA A 29 7.47 -8.82 -7.28
C ALA A 29 7.86 -9.11 -8.73
N PHE A 30 6.92 -9.59 -9.53
CA PHE A 30 7.10 -9.85 -10.96
C PHE A 30 6.34 -8.84 -11.83
N PHE A 31 5.15 -8.44 -11.40
CA PHE A 31 4.35 -7.42 -12.08
C PHE A 31 4.29 -6.15 -11.24
N GLY A 32 4.29 -5.00 -11.93
CA GLY A 32 4.11 -3.69 -11.33
C GLY A 32 3.06 -2.87 -12.08
N ALA A 33 2.21 -2.20 -11.31
CA ALA A 33 1.22 -1.25 -11.78
C ALA A 33 1.24 -0.01 -10.89
N LEU A 34 1.05 1.17 -11.48
CA LEU A 34 0.94 2.43 -10.75
C LEU A 34 -0.54 2.78 -10.60
N TYR A 35 -0.86 3.50 -9.53
CA TYR A 35 -2.16 4.13 -9.37
C TYR A 35 -2.48 4.99 -10.59
N ASN A 36 -3.70 4.86 -11.10
CA ASN A 36 -4.17 5.60 -12.25
C ASN A 36 -5.32 6.55 -11.88
N ARG A 37 -6.41 6.01 -11.32
CA ARG A 37 -7.60 6.78 -10.94
C ARG A 37 -8.52 6.00 -10.01
N LEU A 38 -9.52 6.69 -9.47
CA LEU A 38 -10.71 6.08 -8.87
C LEU A 38 -11.84 6.01 -9.90
N ILE A 39 -12.63 4.94 -9.89
CA ILE A 39 -13.86 4.78 -10.68
C ILE A 39 -14.96 4.21 -9.78
N CYS A 40 -16.21 4.17 -10.26
CA CYS A 40 -17.29 3.55 -9.51
C CYS A 40 -17.36 2.05 -9.82
N ASP A 41 -17.43 1.68 -11.11
CA ASP A 41 -17.63 0.28 -11.49
C ASP A 41 -16.78 -0.20 -12.67
N SER A 42 -16.79 0.53 -13.79
CA SER A 42 -16.17 0.08 -15.04
C SER A 42 -14.89 0.82 -15.40
N PHE A 43 -13.95 0.11 -16.04
CA PHE A 43 -12.71 0.70 -16.54
C PHE A 43 -12.93 1.76 -17.63
N ASP A 44 -14.09 1.80 -18.27
CA ASP A 44 -14.42 2.79 -19.31
C ASP A 44 -14.94 4.11 -18.72
N GLU A 45 -15.16 4.17 -17.40
CA GLU A 45 -15.60 5.38 -16.72
C GLU A 45 -14.50 6.42 -16.59
N VAL A 46 -14.93 7.68 -16.57
CA VAL A 46 -14.10 8.83 -16.19
C VAL A 46 -13.75 8.74 -14.71
N GLY A 47 -12.56 9.19 -14.34
CA GLY A 47 -12.12 9.20 -12.95
C GLY A 47 -13.02 10.03 -12.05
N VAL A 48 -13.32 9.53 -10.86
CA VAL A 48 -14.06 10.27 -9.82
C VAL A 48 -13.11 10.92 -8.83
N ASN A 49 -13.62 11.86 -8.04
CA ASN A 49 -12.87 12.52 -6.98
C ASN A 49 -12.52 11.56 -5.84
N THR A 50 -11.54 11.94 -5.01
CA THR A 50 -11.19 11.19 -3.80
C THR A 50 -12.33 11.28 -2.76
N PRO A 51 -12.87 10.14 -2.27
CA PRO A 51 -13.91 10.14 -1.23
C PRO A 51 -13.34 10.53 0.13
N SER A 52 -14.20 10.94 1.07
CA SER A 52 -13.76 11.42 2.39
C SER A 52 -12.93 10.40 3.16
N ALA A 53 -13.23 9.08 3.02
CA ALA A 53 -12.45 8.03 3.66
C ALA A 53 -10.97 7.99 3.26
N LEU A 54 -10.60 8.55 2.10
CA LEU A 54 -9.20 8.70 1.68
C LEU A 54 -8.67 10.12 1.93
N LYS A 55 -9.54 11.13 2.01
CA LYS A 55 -9.15 12.53 2.25
C LYS A 55 -8.72 12.81 3.68
N THR A 56 -9.32 12.15 4.67
CA THR A 56 -9.06 12.42 6.10
C THR A 56 -7.58 12.39 6.45
N HIS A 57 -6.81 11.52 5.80
CA HIS A 57 -5.36 11.38 5.98
C HIS A 57 -4.55 11.71 4.72
N ASP A 58 -5.11 12.46 3.77
CA ASP A 58 -4.45 12.74 2.47
C ASP A 58 -3.82 11.46 1.88
N VAL A 59 -4.62 10.40 1.77
CA VAL A 59 -4.15 9.08 1.35
C VAL A 59 -3.84 9.11 -0.13
N GLN A 60 -2.58 8.85 -0.47
CA GLN A 60 -2.07 8.80 -1.84
C GLN A 60 -1.66 7.36 -2.16
N ILE A 61 -2.56 6.61 -2.79
CA ILE A 61 -2.25 5.27 -3.28
C ILE A 61 -1.28 5.39 -4.45
N GLU A 62 -0.19 4.61 -4.44
CA GLU A 62 0.88 4.77 -5.43
C GLU A 62 0.98 3.62 -6.40
N LYS A 63 1.03 2.39 -5.89
CA LYS A 63 1.41 1.22 -6.69
C LYS A 63 0.80 -0.05 -6.16
N LEU A 64 0.69 -1.01 -7.08
CA LEU A 64 0.37 -2.39 -6.83
C LEU A 64 1.44 -3.26 -7.49
N LEU A 65 2.08 -4.10 -6.70
CA LEU A 65 2.98 -5.15 -7.15
C LEU A 65 2.29 -6.50 -7.02
N ALA A 66 2.65 -7.46 -7.86
CA ALA A 66 2.14 -8.82 -7.76
C ALA A 66 3.23 -9.85 -8.06
N ASP A 67 3.09 -11.03 -7.45
CA ASP A 67 3.93 -12.17 -7.78
C ASP A 67 3.63 -12.70 -9.21
N ARG A 68 4.46 -13.64 -9.67
CA ARG A 68 4.32 -14.23 -11.02
C ARG A 68 2.99 -14.98 -11.21
N MET A 69 2.40 -15.51 -10.14
CA MET A 69 1.20 -16.36 -10.18
C MET A 69 -0.10 -15.56 -9.96
N LEU A 70 0.00 -14.26 -9.71
CA LEU A 70 -1.08 -13.38 -9.29
C LEU A 70 -1.83 -13.95 -8.06
N ILE A 71 -1.06 -14.45 -7.10
CA ILE A 71 -1.57 -14.99 -5.83
C ILE A 71 -1.36 -13.97 -4.72
N GLN A 72 -0.18 -13.35 -4.65
CA GLN A 72 0.13 -12.31 -3.69
C GLN A 72 0.30 -10.97 -4.38
N PHE A 73 -0.19 -9.94 -3.70
CA PHE A 73 -0.16 -8.56 -4.13
C PHE A 73 0.35 -7.69 -3.01
N LEU A 74 1.14 -6.68 -3.35
CA LEU A 74 1.53 -5.63 -2.42
C LEU A 74 0.96 -4.31 -2.92
N VAL A 75 0.23 -3.61 -2.05
CA VAL A 75 -0.23 -2.25 -2.31
C VAL A 75 0.54 -1.31 -1.40
N ALA A 76 1.00 -0.19 -1.96
CA ALA A 76 1.65 0.86 -1.19
C ALA A 76 0.95 2.21 -1.38
N ALA A 77 0.93 2.99 -0.32
CA ALA A 77 0.35 4.32 -0.27
C ALA A 77 1.17 5.21 0.69
N ASN A 78 1.01 6.52 0.56
CA ASN A 78 1.41 7.47 1.59
C ASN A 78 0.17 8.06 2.24
N PHE A 79 0.31 8.55 3.47
CA PHE A 79 -0.73 9.30 4.15
C PHE A 79 -0.09 10.30 5.14
N LYS A 80 -0.89 11.23 5.64
CA LYS A 80 -0.52 12.23 6.64
C LYS A 80 -1.06 11.83 8.01
N GLN A 81 -0.19 11.91 9.01
CA GLN A 81 -0.55 11.85 10.42
C GLN A 81 0.18 13.00 11.09
N ASP A 82 -0.59 13.94 11.64
CA ASP A 82 -0.08 15.22 12.14
C ASP A 82 0.77 15.93 11.06
N ASP A 83 2.00 16.32 11.39
CA ASP A 83 2.93 16.96 10.46
C ASP A 83 3.79 15.96 9.66
N SER A 84 3.71 14.66 9.96
CA SER A 84 4.55 13.63 9.37
C SER A 84 3.94 13.00 8.12
N THR A 85 4.79 12.63 7.15
CA THR A 85 4.37 11.76 6.04
C THR A 85 4.65 10.31 6.41
N CYS A 86 3.60 9.52 6.46
CA CYS A 86 3.65 8.10 6.75
C CYS A 86 3.62 7.28 5.46
N ARG A 87 4.43 6.24 5.41
CA ARG A 87 4.39 5.20 4.40
C ARG A 87 3.48 4.08 4.88
N TYR A 88 2.59 3.59 4.03
CA TYR A 88 1.77 2.40 4.27
C TYR A 88 2.03 1.35 3.19
N SER A 89 2.15 0.09 3.60
CA SER A 89 2.14 -1.04 2.67
C SER A 89 1.33 -2.18 3.24
N MET A 90 0.63 -2.91 2.37
CA MET A 90 -0.13 -4.09 2.75
C MET A 90 0.09 -5.22 1.75
N VAL A 91 0.09 -6.45 2.27
CA VAL A 91 0.09 -7.67 1.46
C VAL A 91 -1.32 -8.20 1.41
N LEU A 92 -1.80 -8.44 0.20
CA LEU A 92 -3.08 -9.09 -0.08
C LEU A 92 -2.83 -10.46 -0.71
N THR A 93 -3.56 -11.47 -0.26
CA THR A 93 -3.52 -12.82 -0.83
C THR A 93 -4.82 -13.14 -1.52
N ARG A 94 -4.75 -13.75 -2.71
CA ARG A 94 -5.89 -14.22 -3.48
C ARG A 94 -6.62 -15.31 -2.71
N ALA A 95 -7.86 -15.02 -2.35
CA ALA A 95 -8.81 -16.01 -1.85
C ALA A 95 -9.59 -16.65 -3.01
N ARG A 96 -10.38 -17.68 -2.73
CA ARG A 96 -11.38 -18.21 -3.68
C ARG A 96 -12.34 -17.09 -4.13
N ASN A 97 -13.00 -17.21 -5.28
CA ASN A 97 -14.02 -16.26 -5.77
C ASN A 97 -13.51 -14.84 -6.15
N ASN A 98 -12.31 -14.72 -6.73
CA ASN A 98 -11.79 -13.45 -7.26
C ASN A 98 -11.78 -12.28 -6.25
N ALA A 99 -11.49 -12.59 -4.99
CA ALA A 99 -11.28 -11.59 -3.95
C ALA A 99 -9.87 -11.69 -3.40
N LEU A 100 -9.31 -10.55 -3.01
CA LEU A 100 -8.07 -10.49 -2.24
C LEU A 100 -8.41 -10.25 -0.77
N VAL A 101 -7.60 -10.81 0.13
CA VAL A 101 -7.74 -10.62 1.57
C VAL A 101 -6.39 -10.12 2.09
N LYS A 102 -6.43 -9.06 2.88
CA LYS A 102 -5.24 -8.53 3.53
C LYS A 102 -4.70 -9.54 4.54
N THR A 103 -3.43 -9.90 4.41
CA THR A 103 -2.74 -10.84 5.30
C THR A 103 -1.70 -10.16 6.17
N ASP A 104 -1.15 -9.04 5.72
CA ASP A 104 -0.18 -8.26 6.49
C ASP A 104 -0.26 -6.77 6.11
N SER A 105 0.19 -5.89 7.01
CA SER A 105 0.21 -4.45 6.83
C SER A 105 1.26 -3.80 7.73
N LYS A 106 1.90 -2.77 7.21
CA LYS A 106 2.91 -1.99 7.92
C LYS A 106 2.74 -0.51 7.60
N ALA A 107 2.98 0.34 8.60
CA ALA A 107 3.20 1.75 8.38
C ALA A 107 4.41 2.25 9.18
N PHE A 108 5.06 3.29 8.68
CA PHE A 108 6.17 3.97 9.35
C PHE A 108 6.30 5.40 8.84
N ALA A 109 6.82 6.31 9.66
CA ALA A 109 7.09 7.68 9.23
C ALA A 109 8.35 7.73 8.37
N ILE A 110 8.28 8.41 7.22
CA ILE A 110 9.42 8.52 6.30
C ILE A 110 10.60 9.27 6.95
N ASP A 111 10.28 10.21 7.85
CA ASP A 111 11.25 10.99 8.63
C ASP A 111 11.50 10.44 10.04
N GLY A 112 10.82 9.35 10.43
CA GLY A 112 10.91 8.75 11.76
C GLY A 112 10.28 9.56 12.89
N THR A 113 9.48 10.60 12.58
CA THR A 113 8.92 11.52 13.59
C THR A 113 7.55 11.13 14.14
N SER A 114 6.90 10.14 13.55
CA SER A 114 5.57 9.64 13.95
C SER A 114 5.56 8.10 13.98
N ASP A 115 4.68 7.54 14.80
CA ASP A 115 4.46 6.09 14.87
C ASP A 115 3.54 5.58 13.74
N CYS A 116 2.81 6.49 13.06
CA CYS A 116 1.87 6.19 11.99
C CYS A 116 0.78 5.16 12.34
N ILE A 117 0.55 4.89 13.64
CA ILE A 117 -0.33 3.80 14.09
C ILE A 117 -1.79 4.10 13.76
N GLN A 118 -2.26 5.31 14.05
CA GLN A 118 -3.67 5.66 13.84
C GLN A 118 -4.05 5.56 12.35
N GLY A 119 -3.30 6.23 11.47
CA GLY A 119 -3.63 6.17 10.04
C GLY A 119 -3.47 4.77 9.45
N LYS A 120 -2.54 3.95 9.99
CA LYS A 120 -2.44 2.53 9.64
C LYS A 120 -3.72 1.78 9.99
N GLU A 121 -4.24 1.94 11.20
CA GLU A 121 -5.46 1.26 11.65
C GLU A 121 -6.69 1.65 10.81
N GLU A 122 -6.79 2.92 10.44
CA GLU A 122 -7.87 3.41 9.58
C GLU A 122 -7.80 2.84 8.16
N LEU A 123 -6.61 2.85 7.54
CA LEU A 123 -6.38 2.18 6.26
C LEU A 123 -6.64 0.68 6.36
N ASP A 124 -6.22 0.07 7.48
CA ASP A 124 -6.42 -1.34 7.71
C ASP A 124 -7.89 -1.73 7.79
N LYS A 125 -8.71 -0.87 8.37
CA LYS A 125 -10.16 -1.00 8.41
C LYS A 125 -10.78 -0.77 7.03
N LEU A 126 -10.31 0.22 6.28
CA LEU A 126 -10.79 0.52 4.92
C LEU A 126 -10.54 -0.66 3.97
N PHE A 127 -9.39 -1.31 4.09
CA PHE A 127 -9.00 -2.49 3.32
C PHE A 127 -9.33 -3.83 4.01
N SER A 128 -10.23 -3.81 4.99
CA SER A 128 -10.60 -5.02 5.72
C SER A 128 -11.54 -5.93 4.92
N GLY A 129 -11.57 -7.21 5.31
CA GLY A 129 -12.45 -8.20 4.72
C GLY A 129 -12.00 -8.68 3.34
N ARG A 130 -12.96 -8.91 2.46
CA ARG A 130 -12.74 -9.41 1.10
C ARG A 130 -12.79 -8.24 0.14
N LEU A 131 -11.73 -8.05 -0.63
CA LEU A 131 -11.61 -7.00 -1.65
C LEU A 131 -11.81 -7.64 -3.03
N PRO A 132 -13.01 -7.59 -3.63
CA PRO A 132 -13.18 -8.03 -5.01
C PRO A 132 -12.22 -7.27 -5.92
N TYR A 133 -11.60 -7.97 -6.86
CA TYR A 133 -10.73 -7.33 -7.84
C TYR A 133 -11.13 -7.73 -9.25
N THR A 134 -10.94 -6.81 -10.19
CA THR A 134 -11.12 -7.07 -11.62
C THR A 134 -9.89 -6.65 -12.39
N TYR A 135 -9.73 -7.18 -13.59
CA TYR A 135 -8.63 -6.82 -14.47
C TYR A 135 -9.06 -6.90 -15.92
N THR A 136 -8.42 -6.12 -16.79
CA THR A 136 -8.65 -6.23 -18.24
C THR A 136 -8.07 -7.53 -18.77
N LYS A 137 -8.82 -8.22 -19.64
CA LYS A 137 -8.33 -9.43 -20.31
C LYS A 137 -7.21 -9.08 -21.29
N ASN A 138 -6.26 -10.02 -21.43
CA ASN A 138 -5.05 -10.00 -22.28
C ASN A 138 -4.90 -8.85 -23.31
N PRO A 139 -3.87 -7.98 -23.16
CA PRO A 139 -2.95 -7.92 -22.03
C PRO A 139 -3.63 -7.38 -20.77
N ILE A 140 -3.20 -7.86 -19.59
CA ILE A 140 -3.57 -7.23 -18.33
C ILE A 140 -2.94 -5.83 -18.32
N ARG A 141 -3.75 -4.81 -18.62
CA ARG A 141 -3.40 -3.40 -18.61
C ARG A 141 -3.86 -2.74 -17.33
N PHE A 142 -5.10 -2.98 -16.92
CA PHE A 142 -5.66 -2.43 -15.68
C PHE A 142 -6.01 -3.54 -14.71
N ILE A 143 -5.80 -3.26 -13.42
CA ILE A 143 -6.31 -4.03 -12.29
C ILE A 143 -7.06 -3.04 -11.41
N SER A 144 -8.24 -3.41 -10.89
CA SER A 144 -8.94 -2.60 -9.89
C SER A 144 -9.22 -3.38 -8.62
N LEU A 145 -9.16 -2.69 -7.49
CA LEU A 145 -9.60 -3.20 -6.19
C LEU A 145 -10.88 -2.47 -5.78
N LYS A 146 -11.95 -3.21 -5.49
CA LYS A 146 -13.21 -2.66 -4.97
C LYS A 146 -13.08 -2.44 -3.46
N ILE A 147 -13.31 -1.20 -3.04
CA ILE A 147 -13.30 -0.78 -1.63
C ILE A 147 -14.73 -0.41 -1.25
N THR A 148 -15.30 -1.12 -0.29
CA THR A 148 -16.64 -0.83 0.24
C THR A 148 -16.53 0.17 1.38
N THR A 149 -17.21 1.30 1.26
CA THR A 149 -17.27 2.34 2.29
C THR A 149 -18.52 3.20 2.11
N PRO A 150 -19.17 3.67 3.20
CA PRO A 150 -20.31 4.58 3.10
C PRO A 150 -20.00 5.89 2.34
N THR A 151 -18.74 6.34 2.39
CA THR A 151 -18.28 7.58 1.73
C THR A 151 -18.22 7.46 0.20
N ALA A 152 -18.42 6.27 -0.36
CA ALA A 152 -18.49 6.09 -1.81
C ALA A 152 -19.65 6.88 -2.44
N SER A 153 -20.76 7.03 -1.71
CA SER A 153 -21.92 7.80 -2.17
C SER A 153 -21.62 9.27 -2.49
N GLU A 154 -20.57 9.84 -1.86
CA GLU A 154 -20.11 11.20 -2.09
C GLU A 154 -19.55 11.42 -3.51
N VAL A 155 -19.03 10.35 -4.12
CA VAL A 155 -18.29 10.42 -5.41
C VAL A 155 -18.91 9.57 -6.51
N CYS A 156 -19.68 8.54 -6.13
CA CYS A 156 -20.35 7.61 -7.04
C CYS A 156 -21.88 7.74 -7.05
N GLY A 157 -22.44 8.68 -6.28
CA GLY A 157 -23.87 8.98 -6.25
C GLY A 157 -24.63 8.27 -5.14
N GLU A 158 -25.88 8.68 -4.93
CA GLU A 158 -26.74 8.16 -3.86
C GLU A 158 -26.88 6.63 -3.91
N GLY A 159 -26.74 5.98 -2.76
CA GLY A 159 -26.84 4.52 -2.64
C GLY A 159 -25.57 3.75 -3.03
N ALA A 160 -24.54 4.40 -3.58
CA ALA A 160 -23.26 3.74 -3.84
C ALA A 160 -22.55 3.38 -2.52
N ASP A 161 -22.17 2.12 -2.38
CA ASP A 161 -21.49 1.57 -1.20
C ASP A 161 -20.00 1.29 -1.45
N HIS A 162 -19.51 1.56 -2.66
CA HIS A 162 -18.14 1.28 -3.04
C HIS A 162 -17.62 2.19 -4.14
N PHE A 163 -16.30 2.24 -4.22
CA PHE A 163 -15.57 2.73 -5.39
C PHE A 163 -14.46 1.71 -5.70
N ARG A 164 -13.75 1.92 -6.80
CA ARG A 164 -12.62 1.08 -7.21
C ARG A 164 -11.36 1.90 -7.39
N VAL A 165 -10.26 1.38 -6.85
CA VAL A 165 -8.91 1.92 -7.10
C VAL A 165 -8.36 1.22 -8.33
N VAL A 166 -8.06 1.98 -9.38
CA VAL A 166 -7.50 1.46 -10.64
C VAL A 166 -6.00 1.62 -10.65
N PHE A 167 -5.30 0.54 -10.96
CA PHE A 167 -3.88 0.49 -11.22
C PHE A 167 -3.64 0.17 -12.70
N GLU A 168 -2.74 0.91 -13.35
CA GLU A 168 -2.30 0.67 -14.72
C GLU A 168 -0.90 0.04 -14.72
N ARG A 169 -0.78 -1.08 -15.45
CA ARG A 169 0.48 -1.80 -15.61
C ARG A 169 1.54 -0.91 -16.24
N VAL A 170 2.71 -0.85 -15.62
CA VAL A 170 3.88 -0.22 -16.22
C VAL A 170 4.37 -1.11 -17.35
N ARG A 171 4.42 -0.58 -18.59
CA ARG A 171 5.07 -1.30 -19.69
C ARG A 171 6.58 -1.18 -19.47
N ASN A 172 7.27 -2.29 -19.29
CA ASN A 172 8.72 -2.32 -19.17
C ASN A 172 9.35 -1.79 -20.47
N ASN A 173 9.71 -0.52 -20.49
CA ASN A 173 10.92 -0.08 -21.20
C ASN A 173 12.00 0.02 -20.11
N THR A 174 12.64 -1.11 -19.78
CA THR A 174 13.69 -1.18 -18.75
C THR A 174 14.84 -0.21 -19.08
N PRO A 175 15.44 0.46 -18.07
CA PRO A 175 16.70 -0.10 -17.56
C PRO A 175 16.85 -0.08 -16.01
N THR A 176 17.42 -1.19 -15.53
CA THR A 176 18.27 -1.43 -14.33
C THR A 176 17.81 -1.06 -12.92
N GLN A 177 17.75 -2.08 -12.06
CA GLN A 177 17.98 -1.91 -10.63
C GLN A 177 19.43 -1.48 -10.39
N PRO A 178 19.70 -0.53 -9.47
CA PRO A 178 21.04 -0.42 -8.88
C PRO A 178 21.22 -1.58 -7.89
N GLN A 179 22.29 -2.35 -8.11
CA GLN A 179 22.91 -3.17 -7.06
C GLN A 179 23.68 -2.27 -6.10
#